data_AF-A0AAX1NDJ8-F1
#
_entry.id   AF-A0AAX1NDJ8-F1
#
_cell.length_a   1.000
_cell.length_b   1.000
_cell.length_c   1.000
_cell.angle_alpha   90.00
_cell.angle_beta   90.00
_cell.angle_gamma   90.00
#
_symmetry.space_group_name_H-M   'P 1'
#
loop_
_entity.id
_entity.type
_entity.pdbx_description
1 polymer ?
#
loop_
_entity_poly.entity_id
_entity_poly.type
_entity_poly.pdbx_seq_one_letter_code
_entity_poly.pdbx_strand_id
1 'polypeptide(L)'
;MKKTFTFLVILLLTMGLVNANERNNAHLKSEDSVTKNNNIGKELTNQSEIHQELNTYLKIEEEGAMDYIYNPQNNNIVMYFKDGVRSLTLKAVKRTRQLTNVYYNVNDEFTLHVVVYNDTKNIVDVRTRKYFPEYDRTFSVITDEKK
;
A
#
# COMPACT_ATOMS: atom_id res chain seq x y z
N MET A 1 -52.75 -19.83 -60.40
CA MET A 1 -52.55 -18.71 -59.44
C MET A 1 -51.13 -18.76 -58.90
N LYS A 2 -50.26 -17.86 -59.35
CA LYS A 2 -48.96 -17.57 -58.73
C LYS A 2 -48.96 -16.06 -58.47
N LYS A 3 -48.99 -15.65 -57.20
CA LYS A 3 -48.89 -14.24 -56.81
C LYS A 3 -47.42 -13.90 -56.61
N THR A 4 -46.96 -12.91 -57.37
CA THR A 4 -45.73 -12.15 -57.13
C THR A 4 -45.78 -11.46 -55.78
N PHE A 5 -44.67 -11.47 -55.05
CA PHE A 5 -44.45 -10.56 -53.92
C PHE A 5 -43.09 -9.90 -54.09
N THR A 6 -43.14 -8.62 -54.42
CA THR A 6 -42.05 -7.66 -54.41
C THR A 6 -41.65 -7.40 -52.96
N PHE A 7 -40.38 -7.59 -52.62
CA PHE A 7 -39.82 -7.18 -51.33
C PHE A 7 -39.10 -5.84 -51.50
N LEU A 8 -39.74 -4.77 -51.04
CA LEU A 8 -39.12 -3.49 -50.74
C LEU A 8 -39.19 -3.33 -49.22
N VAL A 9 -38.05 -3.35 -48.53
CA VAL A 9 -37.96 -2.93 -47.13
C VAL A 9 -36.90 -1.85 -47.05
N ILE A 10 -37.38 -0.62 -46.93
CA ILE A 10 -36.64 0.55 -46.45
C ILE A 10 -36.64 0.45 -44.93
N LEU A 11 -35.47 0.46 -44.28
CA LEU A 11 -35.38 0.67 -42.84
C LEU A 11 -34.28 1.70 -42.50
N LEU A 12 -34.74 2.95 -42.42
CA LEU A 12 -34.43 4.00 -41.45
C LEU A 12 -33.03 4.02 -40.80
N LEU A 13 -32.20 4.93 -41.29
CA LEU A 13 -31.28 5.73 -40.48
C LEU A 13 -32.10 6.57 -39.49
N THR A 14 -32.02 6.26 -38.20
CA THR A 14 -32.33 7.22 -37.15
C THR A 14 -31.20 7.26 -36.15
N MET A 15 -30.71 8.49 -35.97
CA MET A 15 -29.67 8.95 -35.07
C MET A 15 -29.78 8.37 -33.67
N GLY A 16 -28.72 7.72 -33.21
CA GLY A 16 -28.35 7.70 -31.80
C GLY A 16 -27.12 8.57 -31.62
N LEU A 17 -27.33 9.85 -31.29
CA LEU A 17 -26.31 10.68 -30.66
C LEU A 17 -25.81 9.91 -29.44
N VAL A 18 -24.64 9.26 -29.54
CA VAL A 18 -23.99 8.68 -28.38
C VAL A 18 -23.53 9.86 -27.53
N ASN A 19 -24.32 10.12 -26.50
CA ASN A 19 -24.09 11.10 -25.47
C ASN A 19 -22.68 10.87 -24.89
N ALA A 20 -21.74 11.75 -25.22
CA ALA A 20 -20.36 11.72 -24.73
C ALA A 20 -20.24 12.02 -23.23
N ASN A 21 -21.36 12.08 -22.50
CA ASN A 21 -21.42 12.46 -21.09
C ASN A 21 -21.63 11.27 -20.12
N GLU A 22 -21.74 10.03 -20.60
CA GLU A 22 -21.84 8.84 -19.72
C GLU A 22 -20.51 8.07 -19.55
N ARG A 23 -19.46 8.41 -20.31
CA ARG A 23 -18.15 7.74 -20.17
C ARG A 23 -17.28 8.25 -19.01
N ASN A 24 -17.68 9.34 -18.35
CA ASN A 24 -16.87 9.95 -17.27
C ASN A 24 -17.31 9.56 -15.85
N ASN A 25 -18.38 8.78 -15.68
CA ASN A 25 -18.89 8.40 -14.36
C ASN A 25 -18.82 6.89 -14.04
N ALA A 26 -18.26 6.08 -14.93
CA ALA A 26 -18.05 4.64 -14.71
C ALA A 26 -16.62 4.28 -14.24
N HIS A 27 -15.71 5.26 -14.14
CA HIS A 27 -14.29 5.04 -13.80
C HIS A 27 -13.89 5.59 -12.42
N LEU A 28 -14.81 5.52 -11.45
CA LEU A 28 -14.54 5.76 -10.02
C LEU A 28 -15.20 4.71 -9.11
N LYS A 29 -15.59 3.55 -9.67
CA LYS A 29 -16.07 2.39 -8.90
C LYS A 29 -15.11 1.21 -9.08
N SER A 30 -13.86 1.42 -8.71
CA SER A 30 -12.96 0.30 -8.37
C SER A 30 -12.65 0.40 -6.89
N GLU A 31 -13.42 -0.31 -6.09
CA GLU A 31 -12.96 -0.88 -4.82
C GLU A 31 -12.22 0.10 -3.89
N ASP A 32 -12.97 1.05 -3.33
CA ASP A 32 -12.63 1.73 -2.07
C ASP A 32 -12.78 0.77 -0.88
N SER A 33 -12.09 -0.37 -0.95
CA SER A 33 -11.78 -1.24 0.19
C SER A 33 -10.28 -1.21 0.48
N VAL A 34 -9.64 -0.05 0.27
CA VAL A 34 -8.55 0.31 1.18
C VAL A 34 -9.27 0.72 2.45
N THR A 35 -9.23 -0.16 3.44
CA THR A 35 -9.59 0.08 4.84
C THR A 35 -9.43 1.57 5.12
N LYS A 36 -10.51 2.25 5.54
CA LYS A 36 -10.33 3.48 6.31
C LYS A 36 -9.37 3.07 7.43
N ASN A 37 -8.09 3.42 7.32
CA ASN A 37 -7.07 2.99 8.27
C ASN A 37 -7.31 3.78 9.54
N ASN A 38 -8.27 3.31 10.34
CA ASN A 38 -8.68 3.87 11.62
C ASN A 38 -7.53 3.88 12.64
N ASN A 39 -6.39 3.26 12.29
CA ASN A 39 -5.18 3.20 13.10
C ASN A 39 -4.21 4.36 12.84
N ILE A 40 -4.44 5.26 11.86
CA ILE A 40 -3.54 6.39 11.66
C ILE A 40 -3.48 7.24 12.95
N GLY A 41 -2.28 7.38 13.50
CA GLY A 41 -2.02 8.08 14.75
C GLY A 41 -2.36 7.29 16.02
N LYS A 42 -2.94 6.08 15.91
CA LYS A 42 -3.11 5.16 17.04
C LYS A 42 -1.75 4.53 17.37
N GLU A 43 -1.34 4.63 18.61
CA GLU A 43 -0.18 3.89 19.13
C GLU A 43 -0.62 2.45 19.46
N LEU A 44 0.01 1.48 18.80
CA LEU A 44 -0.15 0.06 19.05
C LEU A 44 0.97 -0.39 20.00
N THR A 45 0.59 -1.02 21.11
CA THR A 45 1.53 -1.61 22.09
C THR A 45 1.27 -3.09 22.34
N ASN A 46 0.17 -3.64 21.80
CA ASN A 46 -0.11 -5.07 21.83
C ASN A 46 0.64 -5.76 20.69
N GLN A 47 1.44 -6.78 21.01
CA GLN A 47 2.28 -7.48 20.03
C GLN A 47 1.50 -8.10 18.87
N SER A 48 0.33 -8.70 19.14
CA SER A 48 -0.50 -9.25 18.08
C SER A 48 -1.03 -8.18 17.13
N GLU A 49 -1.37 -6.99 17.63
CA GLU A 49 -1.80 -5.86 16.80
C GLU A 49 -0.64 -5.30 15.97
N ILE A 50 0.55 -5.17 16.58
CA ILE A 50 1.78 -4.74 15.90
C ILE A 50 2.11 -5.69 14.75
N HIS A 51 2.11 -7.00 15.01
CA HIS A 51 2.41 -8.02 14.02
C HIS A 51 1.39 -7.99 12.88
N GLN A 52 0.10 -7.91 13.20
CA GLN A 52 -0.94 -7.82 12.19
C GLN A 52 -0.78 -6.57 11.30
N GLU A 53 -0.47 -5.42 11.88
CA GLU A 53 -0.26 -4.17 11.14
C GLU A 53 0.96 -4.27 10.22
N LEU A 54 2.12 -4.71 10.74
CA LEU A 54 3.36 -4.87 9.95
C LEU A 54 3.19 -5.93 8.85
N ASN A 55 2.51 -7.04 9.14
CA ASN A 55 2.27 -8.14 8.20
C ASN A 55 1.43 -7.75 6.97
N THR A 56 0.86 -6.54 6.96
CA THR A 56 0.23 -5.97 5.76
C THR A 56 1.22 -5.74 4.62
N TYR A 57 2.47 -5.39 4.93
CA TYR A 57 3.48 -5.02 3.94
C TYR A 57 4.85 -5.68 4.14
N LEU A 58 5.23 -5.97 5.37
CA LEU A 58 6.50 -6.58 5.74
C LEU A 58 6.22 -7.86 6.52
N LYS A 59 7.25 -8.52 7.04
CA LYS A 59 7.08 -9.53 8.07
C LYS A 59 7.95 -9.20 9.27
N ILE A 60 7.46 -9.61 10.44
CA ILE A 60 8.17 -9.56 11.71
C ILE A 60 8.22 -10.96 12.29
N GLU A 61 9.38 -11.33 12.82
CA GLU A 61 9.60 -12.61 13.48
C GLU A 61 10.37 -12.35 14.77
N GLU A 62 10.13 -13.20 15.75
CA GLU A 62 10.69 -13.11 17.09
C GLU A 62 11.77 -14.19 17.26
N GLU A 63 12.91 -13.82 17.82
CA GLU A 63 13.96 -14.74 18.28
C GLU A 63 14.35 -14.39 19.71
N GLY A 64 13.67 -15.04 20.66
CA GLY A 64 13.85 -14.76 22.09
C GLY A 64 13.26 -13.41 22.48
N ALA A 65 14.12 -12.43 22.78
CA ALA A 65 13.73 -11.05 23.09
C ALA A 65 13.90 -10.08 21.90
N MET A 66 14.44 -10.59 20.78
CA MET A 66 14.76 -9.79 19.61
C MET A 66 13.68 -9.95 18.55
N ASP A 67 13.37 -8.84 17.86
CA ASP A 67 12.50 -8.87 16.69
C ASP A 67 13.29 -8.44 15.45
N TYR A 68 13.02 -9.10 14.34
CA TYR A 68 13.54 -8.70 13.03
C TYR A 68 12.40 -8.45 12.04
N ILE A 69 12.40 -7.24 11.48
CA ILE A 69 11.51 -6.87 10.39
C ILE A 69 12.24 -7.15 9.08
N TYR A 70 11.61 -7.86 8.15
CA TYR A 70 12.19 -8.17 6.84
C TYR A 70 11.18 -7.98 5.70
N ASN A 71 11.72 -7.81 4.50
CA ASN A 71 10.95 -7.79 3.27
C ASN A 71 10.70 -9.25 2.83
N PRO A 72 9.44 -9.74 2.83
CA PRO A 72 9.14 -11.13 2.52
C PRO A 72 9.34 -11.49 1.04
N GLN A 73 9.52 -10.51 0.14
CA GLN A 73 9.70 -10.75 -1.29
C GLN A 73 11.13 -11.12 -1.66
N ASN A 74 12.11 -10.67 -0.87
CA ASN A 74 13.53 -10.92 -1.12
C ASN A 74 14.30 -11.42 0.11
N ASN A 75 13.62 -11.57 1.25
CA ASN A 75 14.17 -11.97 2.55
C ASN A 75 15.24 -11.02 3.11
N ASN A 76 15.37 -9.80 2.58
CA ASN A 76 16.31 -8.82 3.09
C ASN A 76 15.80 -8.26 4.42
N ILE A 77 16.72 -8.16 5.38
CA ILE A 77 16.40 -7.63 6.70
C ILE A 77 16.35 -6.10 6.62
N VAL A 78 15.25 -5.56 7.13
CA VAL A 78 14.97 -4.13 7.14
C VAL A 78 15.50 -3.52 8.42
N MET A 79 15.26 -4.18 9.56
CA MET A 79 15.72 -3.72 10.87
C MET A 79 15.68 -4.84 11.92
N TYR A 80 16.63 -4.79 12.86
CA TYR A 80 16.61 -5.57 14.10
C TYR A 80 16.34 -4.68 15.31
N PHE A 81 15.55 -5.20 16.25
CA PHE A 81 15.27 -4.59 17.54
C PHE A 81 15.70 -5.55 18.64
N LYS A 82 16.79 -5.20 19.35
CA LYS A 82 17.36 -6.06 20.41
C LYS A 82 16.38 -6.35 21.55
N ASP A 83 15.51 -5.38 21.84
CA ASP A 83 14.51 -5.44 22.91
C ASP A 83 13.07 -5.51 22.33
N GLY A 84 12.95 -5.98 21.09
CA GLY A 84 11.69 -6.10 20.35
C GLY A 84 11.05 -4.77 19.91
N VAL A 85 9.95 -4.91 19.17
CA VAL A 85 9.08 -3.81 18.76
C VAL A 85 8.02 -3.59 19.84
N ARG A 86 8.29 -2.63 20.73
CA ARG A 86 7.46 -2.28 21.89
C ARG A 86 6.26 -1.40 21.51
N SER A 87 6.43 -0.53 20.51
CA SER A 87 5.35 0.32 20.02
C SER A 87 5.44 0.53 18.50
N LEU A 88 4.27 0.66 17.88
CA LEU A 88 4.12 0.96 16.46
C LEU A 88 3.02 1.99 16.26
N THR A 89 3.31 3.05 15.52
CA THR A 89 2.29 4.03 15.13
C THR A 89 2.29 4.18 13.62
N LEU A 90 1.15 3.91 12.97
CA LEU A 90 0.95 4.27 11.56
C LEU A 90 0.82 5.80 11.45
N LYS A 91 1.82 6.48 10.88
CA LYS A 91 1.85 7.95 10.79
C LYS A 91 1.10 8.45 9.58
N ALA A 92 1.25 7.80 8.43
CA ALA A 92 0.60 8.24 7.20
C ALA A 92 0.54 7.11 6.16
N VAL A 93 -0.50 7.16 5.34
CA VAL A 93 -0.61 6.43 4.08
C VAL A 93 -0.84 7.45 2.97
N LYS A 94 0.12 7.56 2.04
CA LYS A 94 0.06 8.51 0.91
C LYS A 94 -0.01 7.73 -0.40
N ARG A 95 -1.18 7.75 -1.04
CA ARG A 95 -1.43 7.08 -2.32
C ARG A 95 -1.21 8.06 -3.48
N THR A 96 -0.44 7.63 -4.46
CA THR A 96 -0.25 8.28 -5.76
C THR A 96 -0.94 7.46 -6.85
N ARG A 97 -0.81 7.85 -8.12
CA ARG A 97 -1.36 7.07 -9.25
C ARG A 97 -0.86 5.62 -9.28
N GLN A 98 0.45 5.41 -9.04
CA GLN A 98 1.09 4.10 -9.20
C GLN A 98 1.53 3.47 -7.88
N LEU A 99 1.84 4.28 -6.87
CA LEU A 99 2.49 3.84 -5.64
C LEU A 99 1.69 4.24 -4.40
N THR A 100 1.75 3.39 -3.37
CA THR A 100 1.33 3.71 -2.01
C THR A 100 2.56 3.80 -1.13
N ASN A 101 2.68 4.90 -0.39
CA ASN A 101 3.75 5.14 0.58
C ASN A 101 3.16 5.02 1.99
N VAL A 102 3.75 4.15 2.81
CA VAL A 102 3.30 3.86 4.17
C VAL A 102 4.41 4.24 5.13
N TYR A 103 4.07 5.00 6.17
CA TYR A 103 5.02 5.52 7.14
C TYR A 103 4.63 5.07 8.54
N TYR A 104 5.53 4.36 9.21
CA TYR A 104 5.41 3.96 10.60
C TYR A 104 6.43 4.68 11.46
N ASN A 105 6.07 4.94 12.72
CA ASN A 105 7.02 5.18 13.80
C ASN A 105 7.13 3.90 14.61
N VAL A 106 8.35 3.44 14.88
CA VAL A 106 8.64 2.21 15.62
C VAL A 106 9.44 2.57 16.87
N ASN A 107 8.97 2.15 18.04
CA ASN A 107 9.56 2.42 19.35
C ASN A 107 9.83 3.91 19.64
N ASP A 108 9.10 4.81 18.98
CA ASP A 108 9.32 6.26 18.96
C ASP A 108 10.72 6.75 18.56
N GLU A 109 11.53 5.87 18.01
CA GLU A 109 12.92 6.14 17.66
C GLU A 109 13.17 6.07 16.15
N PHE A 110 12.43 5.19 15.46
CA PHE A 110 12.69 4.86 14.07
C PHE A 110 11.48 5.16 13.19
N THR A 111 11.72 5.82 12.06
CA THR A 111 10.76 5.93 10.98
C THR A 111 10.97 4.81 9.97
N LEU A 112 9.98 3.95 9.82
CA LEU A 112 9.94 2.90 8.81
C LEU A 112 9.05 3.33 7.64
N HIS A 113 9.61 3.37 6.44
CA HIS A 113 8.94 3.80 5.21
C HIS A 113 8.89 2.64 4.21
N VAL A 114 7.68 2.26 3.82
CA VAL A 114 7.43 1.22 2.81
C VAL A 114 6.78 1.83 1.58
N VAL A 115 7.29 1.49 0.41
CA VAL A 115 6.73 1.89 -0.89
C VAL A 115 6.26 0.64 -1.60
N VAL A 116 4.99 0.59 -2.00
CA VAL A 116 4.41 -0.53 -2.74
C VAL A 116 3.72 -0.06 -4.02
N TYR A 117 3.71 -0.91 -5.05
CA TYR A 117 2.84 -0.71 -6.20
C TYR A 117 1.36 -0.87 -5.82
N ASN A 118 0.51 0.01 -6.35
CA ASN A 118 -0.91 0.03 -6.01
C ASN A 118 -1.65 -1.24 -6.45
N ASP A 119 -1.27 -1.78 -7.61
CA ASP A 119 -1.94 -2.88 -8.31
C ASP A 119 -1.49 -4.25 -7.79
N THR A 120 -0.18 -4.47 -7.69
CA THR A 120 0.42 -5.76 -7.33
C THR A 120 0.72 -5.89 -5.85
N LYS A 121 0.73 -4.76 -5.11
CA LYS A 121 1.24 -4.67 -3.73
C LYS A 121 2.72 -5.06 -3.58
N ASN A 122 3.44 -5.22 -4.69
CA ASN A 122 4.87 -5.49 -4.66
C ASN A 122 5.61 -4.32 -4.04
N ILE A 123 6.56 -4.63 -3.16
CA ILE A 123 7.41 -3.70 -2.45
C ILE A 123 8.47 -3.20 -3.42
N VAL A 124 8.45 -1.89 -3.64
CA VAL A 124 9.40 -1.18 -4.48
C VAL A 124 10.65 -0.81 -3.68
N ASP A 125 10.45 -0.38 -2.45
CA ASP A 125 11.49 0.18 -1.61
C ASP A 125 11.06 0.12 -0.13
N VAL A 126 12.03 -0.15 0.74
CA VAL A 126 11.86 -0.14 2.20
C VAL A 126 13.03 0.60 2.80
N ARG A 127 12.75 1.56 3.67
CA ARG A 127 13.79 2.37 4.32
C ARG A 127 13.47 2.57 5.78
N THR A 128 14.46 2.36 6.62
CA THR A 128 14.40 2.71 8.04
C THR A 128 15.28 3.92 8.26
N ARG A 129 14.81 4.87 9.06
CA ARG A 129 15.53 6.09 9.38
C ARG A 129 15.47 6.41 10.86
N LYS A 130 16.51 7.05 11.40
CA LYS A 130 16.56 7.57 12.76
C LYS A 130 16.95 9.04 12.75
N TYR A 131 16.32 9.85 13.59
CA TYR A 131 16.73 11.23 13.84
C TYR A 131 17.85 11.26 14.89
N PHE A 132 18.90 12.02 14.60
CA PHE A 132 20.06 12.20 15.47
C PHE A 132 20.13 13.68 15.87
N PRO A 133 19.78 14.00 17.14
CA PRO A 133 19.78 15.38 17.63
C PRO A 133 21.14 16.07 17.51
N GLU A 134 22.24 15.31 17.60
CA GLU A 134 23.60 15.84 17.56
C GLU A 134 23.93 16.49 16.20
N TYR A 135 23.21 16.09 15.15
CA TYR A 135 23.39 16.57 13.79
C TYR A 135 22.19 17.36 13.27
N ASP A 136 21.11 17.44 14.06
CA ASP A 136 19.79 17.93 13.66
C ASP A 136 19.32 17.32 12.31
N ARG A 137 19.55 16.02 12.13
CA ARG A 137 19.36 15.33 10.85
C ARG A 137 18.87 13.91 11.02
N THR A 138 18.12 13.45 10.01
CA THR A 138 17.64 12.08 9.89
C THR A 138 18.53 11.28 8.94
N PHE A 139 19.02 10.13 9.39
CA PHE A 139 19.89 9.25 8.60
C PHE A 139 19.18 7.92 8.33
N SER A 140 19.45 7.34 7.15
CA SER A 140 19.07 5.95 6.87
C SER A 140 19.85 5.04 7.81
N VAL A 141 19.14 4.14 8.48
CA VAL A 141 19.73 3.08 9.29
C VAL A 141 19.41 1.77 8.60
N ILE A 142 20.43 1.13 8.06
CA ILE A 142 20.35 -0.23 7.52
C ILE A 142 21.15 -1.09 8.48
N THR A 143 20.59 -2.22 8.89
CA THR A 143 21.29 -3.18 9.76
C THR A 143 21.93 -4.31 9.00
N ASP A 144 21.74 -4.37 7.68
CA ASP A 144 22.46 -5.30 6.81
C ASP A 144 23.79 -4.66 6.36
N GLU A 145 24.82 -4.84 7.19
CA GLU A 145 26.20 -4.71 6.72
C GLU A 145 26.47 -5.90 5.79
N LYS A 146 26.35 -5.68 4.48
CA LYS A 146 27.19 -6.46 3.57
C LYS A 146 28.64 -6.09 3.88
N LYS A 147 29.30 -6.94 4.67
CA LYS A 147 30.76 -6.99 4.73
C LYS A 147 31.36 -7.23 3.36
#